data_AF-A0A3R6TWD8-F1
#
_entry.id   AF-A0A3R6TWD8-F1
#
_cell.length_a   1.000
_cell.length_b   1.000
_cell.length_c   1.000
_cell.angle_alpha   90.00
_cell.angle_beta   90.00
_cell.angle_gamma   90.00
#
_symmetry.space_group_name_H-M   'P 1'
#
loop_
_entity.id
_entity.type
_entity.pdbx_description
1 polymer ?
#
loop_
_entity_poly.entity_id
_entity_poly.type
_entity_poly.pdbx_seq_one_letter_code
_entity_poly.pdbx_strand_id
1 'polypeptide(L)' 'MDSESDEEQAQASARRHHEFWTLVFTSGTMSYSEWAAMDLAEYCEAREAWIIYQEERKQQAGRS' A
#
# COMPACT_ATOMS: atom_id res chain seq x y z
N MET A 1 -13.15 5.87 -19.51
CA MET A 1 -11.83 5.28 -19.78
C MET A 1 -10.94 5.99 -18.79
N ASP A 2 -10.93 5.54 -17.54
CA ASP A 2 -10.34 6.33 -16.43
C ASP A 2 -9.60 5.43 -15.42
N SER A 3 -9.96 4.14 -15.35
CA SER A 3 -9.37 3.19 -14.39
C SER A 3 -7.87 2.95 -14.56
N GLU A 4 -7.33 3.06 -15.78
CA GLU A 4 -5.91 2.84 -16.04
C GLU A 4 -5.05 3.98 -15.46
N SER A 5 -5.56 5.22 -15.46
CA SER A 5 -4.89 6.36 -14.84
C SER A 5 -4.94 6.29 -13.32
N ASP A 6 -6.03 5.79 -12.76
CA ASP A 6 -6.22 5.69 -11.30
C ASP A 6 -5.29 4.64 -10.69
N GLU A 7 -5.10 3.51 -11.36
CA GLU A 7 -4.21 2.43 -10.90
C GLU A 7 -2.74 2.84 -10.96
N GLU A 8 -2.29 3.43 -12.07
CA GLU A 8 -0.91 3.93 -12.19
C GLU A 8 -0.62 5.03 -11.15
N GLN A 9 -1.58 5.93 -10.93
CA GLN A 9 -1.45 7.00 -9.95
C GLN A 9 -1.41 6.46 -8.51
N ALA A 10 -2.22 5.45 -8.18
CA ALA A 10 -2.18 4.78 -6.88
C ALA A 10 -0.83 4.08 -6.66
N GLN A 11 -0.31 3.39 -7.68
CA GLN A 11 1.00 2.73 -7.59
C GLN A 11 2.14 3.75 -7.41
N ALA A 12 2.11 4.87 -8.14
CA ALA A 12 3.10 5.93 -8.01
C ALA A 12 3.05 6.58 -6.62
N SER A 13 1.84 6.81 -6.10
CA SER A 13 1.62 7.39 -4.77
C SER A 13 2.08 6.45 -3.67
N ALA A 14 1.76 5.16 -3.77
CA ALA A 14 2.21 4.13 -2.84
C ALA A 14 3.75 4.06 -2.75
N ARG A 15 4.45 4.14 -3.90
CA ARG A 15 5.92 4.21 -3.96
C ARG A 15 6.45 5.50 -3.35
N ARG A 16 5.79 6.63 -3.59
CA ARG A 16 6.17 7.93 -3.03
C ARG A 16 6.01 7.95 -1.51
N HIS A 17 4.96 7.33 -0.98
CA HIS A 17 4.67 7.27 0.46
C HIS A 17 5.11 5.93 1.10
N HIS A 18 6.12 5.26 0.54
CA HIS A 18 6.51 3.92 0.98
C HIS A 18 6.88 3.85 2.48
N GLU A 19 7.52 4.89 3.04
CA GLU A 19 7.93 4.92 4.46
C GLU A 19 6.71 4.92 5.37
N PHE A 20 5.69 5.72 5.02
CA PHE A 20 4.43 5.78 5.75
C PHE A 20 3.74 4.41 5.77
N TRP A 21 3.57 3.80 4.60
CA TRP A 21 2.91 2.51 4.49
C TRP A 21 3.71 1.37 5.16
N THR A 22 5.04 1.41 5.06
CA THR A 22 5.91 0.46 5.77
C THR A 22 5.70 0.56 7.29
N LEU A 23 5.61 1.77 7.83
CA LEU A 23 5.33 1.99 9.24
C LEU A 23 3.94 1.43 9.61
N VAL A 24 2.91 1.73 8.82
CA VAL A 24 1.55 1.19 9.02
C VAL A 24 1.53 -0.34 9.05
N PHE A 25 2.22 -1.00 8.12
CA PHE A 25 2.24 -2.47 8.03
C PHE A 25 3.08 -3.13 9.12
N THR A 26 4.14 -2.48 9.59
CA THR A 26 5.02 -3.01 10.64
C THR A 26 4.51 -2.71 12.04
N SER A 27 3.81 -1.60 12.24
CA SER A 27 3.22 -1.22 13.53
C SER A 27 1.99 -2.06 13.85
N GLY A 28 1.29 -2.59 12.84
CA GLY A 28 0.08 -3.40 13.02
C GLY A 28 -1.07 -2.64 13.69
N THR A 29 -1.04 -1.30 13.66
CA THR A 29 -1.92 -0.45 14.47
C THR A 29 -3.20 -0.01 13.76
N MET A 30 -3.38 -0.32 12.47
CA MET A 30 -4.54 0.17 11.71
C MET A 30 -5.79 -0.66 11.97
N SER A 31 -6.81 0.00 12.50
CA SER A 31 -8.13 -0.55 12.82
C SER A 31 -9.04 -0.63 11.59
N TYR A 32 -10.07 -1.48 11.66
CA TYR A 32 -11.11 -1.57 10.61
C TYR A 32 -11.80 -0.22 10.34
N SER A 33 -12.02 0.59 11.37
CA SER A 33 -12.63 1.92 11.22
C SER A 33 -11.76 2.88 10.41
N GLU A 34 -10.43 2.79 10.52
CA GLU A 34 -9.52 3.60 9.71
C GLU A 34 -9.55 3.16 8.24
N TRP A 35 -9.60 1.86 7.98
CA TRP A 35 -9.80 1.33 6.63
C TRP A 35 -11.15 1.73 6.02
N ALA A 36 -12.23 1.68 6.81
CA ALA A 36 -13.57 2.01 6.35
C ALA A 36 -13.78 3.51 6.10
N ALA A 37 -12.91 4.36 6.65
CA ALA A 37 -12.96 5.80 6.47
C ALA A 37 -12.20 6.30 5.23
N MET A 38 -11.39 5.44 4.60
CA MET A 38 -10.64 5.79 3.39
C MET A 38 -11.56 6.04 2.21
N ASP A 39 -11.21 7.05 1.41
CA ASP A 39 -11.82 7.16 0.08
C ASP A 39 -11.25 6.11 -0.89
N LEU A 40 -11.84 6.02 -2.09
CA LEU A 40 -11.44 5.02 -3.07
C LEU A 40 -9.97 5.17 -3.50
N ALA A 41 -9.46 6.41 -3.59
CA ALA A 41 -8.09 6.67 -3.99
C ALA A 41 -7.11 6.28 -2.89
N GLU A 42 -7.40 6.65 -1.64
CA GLU A 42 -6.63 6.26 -0.46
C GLU A 42 -6.59 4.74 -0.29
N TYR A 43 -7.74 4.07 -0.47
CA TYR A 43 -7.80 2.61 -0.42
C TYR A 43 -6.97 1.95 -1.53
N CYS A 44 -7.06 2.46 -2.77
CA CYS A 44 -6.27 1.95 -3.89
C CYS A 44 -4.76 2.11 -3.63
N GLU A 45 -4.34 3.27 -3.13
CA GLU A 45 -2.94 3.51 -2.73
C GLU A 45 -2.49 2.50 -1.66
N ALA A 46 -3.29 2.35 -0.59
CA ALA A 46 -3.00 1.45 0.52
C ALA A 46 -2.86 -0.01 0.05
N ARG A 47 -3.72 -0.45 -0.88
CA ARG A 47 -3.68 -1.79 -1.48
C ARG A 47 -2.38 -2.02 -2.24
N GLU A 48 -1.97 -1.08 -3.10
CA GLU A 48 -0.73 -1.19 -3.87
C GLU A 48 0.50 -1.21 -2.95
N ALA A 49 0.50 -0.37 -1.91
CA ALA A 49 1.58 -0.36 -0.92
C ALA A 49 1.71 -1.71 -0.19
N TRP A 50 0.59 -2.36 0.12
CA TRP A 50 0.59 -3.69 0.77
C TRP A 50 1.19 -4.78 -0.13
N ILE A 51 0.86 -4.75 -1.43
CA ILE A 51 1.42 -5.69 -2.40
C ILE A 51 2.95 -5.55 -2.45
N ILE A 52 3.44 -4.32 -2.60
CA ILE A 52 4.88 -4.01 -2.62
C ILE A 52 5.56 -4.54 -1.35
N TYR A 53 5.01 -4.23 -0.17
CA TYR A 53 5.57 -4.69 1.11
C TYR A 53 5.66 -6.21 1.22
N GLN A 54 4.64 -6.94 0.75
CA GLN A 54 4.66 -8.41 0.74
C GLN A 54 5.70 -8.97 -0.23
N GLU A 55 5.85 -8.38 -1.41
CA GLU A 55 6.87 -8.77 -2.38
C GLU A 55 8.28 -8.57 -1.82
N GLU A 56 8.56 -7.43 -1.20
CA GLU A 56 9.85 -7.13 -0.57
C GLU A 56 10.19 -8.13 0.53
N ARG A 57 9.22 -8.47 1.39
CA ARG A 57 9.42 -9.50 2.43
C ARG A 57 9.71 -10.87 1.86
N LYS A 58 9.03 -11.28 0.79
CA LYS A 58 9.32 -12.56 0.10
C LYS A 58 10.74 -12.57 -0.48
N GLN A 59 11.16 -11.47 -1.10
CA GLN A 59 12.52 -11.35 -1.64
C GLN A 59 13.59 -11.40 -0.55
N GLN A 60 13.34 -10.82 0.61
CA GLN A 60 14.25 -10.88 1.76
C GLN A 60 14.31 -12.29 2.37
N ALA A 61 13.17 -12.98 2.49
CA ALA A 61 13.11 -14.34 3.02
C ALA A 61 13.78 -15.39 2.12
N GLY A 62 13.74 -15.21 0.79
CA GLY A 62 14.43 -16.09 -0.16
C GLY A 62 15.93 -15.81 -0.31
N ARG A 63 16.45 -14.76 0.34
CA ARG A 63 17.88 -14.38 0.37
C ARG A 63 18.60 -14.82 1.65
N SER A 64 17.87 -15.36 2.62
CA SER A 64 18.40 -15.95 3.86
C SER A 64 18.55 -17.46 3.73
#